data_AF-A0A1H8AU65-F1
#
_entry.id   AF-A0A1H8AU65-F1
#
_cell.length_a   1.000
_cell.length_b   1.000
_cell.length_c   1.000
_cell.angle_alpha   90.00
_cell.angle_beta   90.00
_cell.angle_gamma   90.00
#
_symmetry.space_group_name_H-M   'P 1'
#
loop_
_entity.id
_entity.type
_entity.pdbx_description
1 polymer ?
#
loop_
_entity_poly.entity_id
_entity_poly.type
_entity_poly.pdbx_seq_one_letter_code
_entity_poly.pdbx_strand_id
1 'polypeptide(L)'
;MRKKYILIAVLLLIPLLLTGCLSNSGASNKNPVIKSLNLSSQTMRADESIDVSVQASDPDGDKIGYSWSATKGKVSGSGANVTYQAPSKAGTYEIKVLVSDAKGGKVTSSKEIQVGSNDSPVINSVTISPSTIQVGETAIVTVDASDPEEDSLSYSYNTTNGSISDTGNSVTYTSPSSTGTYTIEVTVSDGSNSVSTSKDITVTSAVWQKAFNVGNGQTSTAYGAIETIDDNYIVIGGRYDGIYSSSGGSYVMKIDSKGNQVWEKTTLGTTNTSHYLFIKEANNGGYVLAGESDNADKDFILTKIDSQGNESWSKEFNNGAYEYLYDFELTNNGYKLIGSTGAQAGSSDVYSIETDNSGSQLSTNTYITNLTGINKVISTSDGGYLAVGEKDDGTGNNNPYAVKLDSTGVEQWNYTYSTTGSYDRFNGVVETSDNGFTLVKEDRQTLLKLDSQGVKLWETTPSIASFDCKSLKLLFDGSLMMVGRARPVDQYQGVLTKISSLGSELWAKTYGPSSPEDNEFQGVVEISDGYLGLGETENLNTVGDDDFYVVKTDFQGNTDSFPQ
;
A
#
# COMPACT_ATOMS: atom_id res chain seq x y z
N MET A 1 10.66 -70.99 3.09
CA MET A 1 11.75 -71.69 2.38
C MET A 1 12.84 -72.08 3.37
N ARG A 2 13.48 -73.25 3.23
CA ARG A 2 14.56 -73.75 4.13
C ARG A 2 15.93 -73.69 3.44
N LYS A 3 16.98 -73.22 4.13
CA LYS A 3 18.38 -73.67 4.02
C LYS A 3 18.98 -73.56 5.44
N LYS A 4 19.32 -74.61 6.21
CA LYS A 4 20.13 -75.84 6.05
C LYS A 4 21.66 -75.64 6.18
N TYR A 5 22.14 -75.99 7.38
CA TYR A 5 23.39 -76.69 7.78
C TYR A 5 24.74 -76.37 7.12
N ILE A 6 25.81 -76.37 7.93
CA ILE A 6 26.78 -77.49 7.99
C ILE A 6 27.56 -77.44 9.33
N LEU A 7 27.85 -78.63 9.86
CA LEU A 7 28.65 -78.88 11.06
C LEU A 7 29.92 -79.60 10.59
N ILE A 8 31.12 -79.10 10.90
CA ILE A 8 32.38 -79.86 10.71
C ILE A 8 33.24 -79.70 11.96
N ALA A 9 33.57 -80.84 12.57
CA ALA A 9 34.59 -80.95 13.60
C ALA A 9 35.94 -81.32 12.97
N VAL A 10 37.05 -80.86 13.56
CA VAL A 10 38.40 -81.32 13.24
C VAL A 10 39.12 -81.71 14.54
N LEU A 11 39.91 -82.78 14.47
CA LEU A 11 40.45 -83.54 15.60
C LEU A 11 41.60 -82.86 16.36
N LEU A 12 41.75 -83.28 17.62
CA LEU A 12 42.95 -83.15 18.44
C LEU A 12 44.18 -83.83 17.83
N LEU A 13 45.37 -83.30 18.12
CA LEU A 13 46.59 -84.08 18.36
C LEU A 13 47.60 -83.30 19.22
N ILE A 14 48.24 -84.00 20.16
CA ILE A 14 49.18 -83.49 21.18
C ILE A 14 50.50 -84.27 21.08
N PRO A 15 51.65 -83.63 21.30
CA PRO A 15 52.66 -84.13 22.25
C PRO A 15 53.07 -83.02 23.26
N LEU A 16 53.20 -83.26 24.58
CA LEU A 16 54.24 -84.02 25.30
C LEU A 16 55.67 -83.50 24.99
N LEU A 17 56.56 -83.14 25.93
CA LEU A 17 56.68 -83.32 27.39
C LEU A 17 57.50 -82.17 28.05
N LEU A 18 57.47 -82.07 29.40
CA LEU A 18 58.53 -81.65 30.37
C LEU A 18 59.40 -80.39 30.07
N THR A 19 59.82 -79.53 31.01
CA THR A 19 59.85 -79.55 32.49
C THR A 19 60.03 -78.11 32.98
N GLY A 20 59.56 -77.75 34.18
CA GLY A 20 59.91 -76.46 34.77
C GLY A 20 58.99 -75.99 35.89
N CYS A 21 59.03 -76.67 37.04
CA CYS A 21 58.45 -76.08 38.26
C CYS A 21 59.30 -74.88 38.68
N LEU A 22 58.76 -73.68 38.50
CA LEU A 22 59.03 -72.56 39.41
C LEU A 22 57.72 -72.21 40.10
N SER A 23 57.66 -72.56 41.38
CA SER A 23 56.66 -72.05 42.30
C SER A 23 56.78 -70.53 42.34
N ASN A 24 55.78 -69.83 41.80
CA ASN A 24 55.55 -68.45 42.16
C ASN A 24 54.21 -68.35 42.87
N SER A 25 54.19 -67.61 43.97
CA SER A 25 53.05 -67.54 44.88
C SER A 25 51.79 -67.09 44.14
N GLY A 26 50.64 -67.67 44.50
CA GLY A 26 49.34 -67.15 44.12
C GLY A 26 49.10 -65.81 44.81
N ALA A 27 49.66 -64.74 44.25
CA ALA A 27 49.26 -63.38 44.58
C ALA A 27 47.78 -63.24 44.17
N SER A 28 46.91 -62.98 45.14
CA SER A 28 45.53 -62.60 44.84
C SER A 28 45.54 -61.33 44.00
N ASN A 29 44.79 -61.31 42.89
CA ASN A 29 44.58 -60.14 42.06
C ASN A 29 44.20 -58.93 42.93
N LYS A 30 44.91 -57.81 42.77
CA LYS A 30 44.58 -56.57 43.45
C LYS A 30 43.66 -55.75 42.55
N ASN A 31 42.55 -55.28 43.12
CA ASN A 31 41.64 -54.40 42.38
C ASN A 31 42.38 -53.12 41.91
N PRO A 32 41.97 -52.54 40.77
CA PRO A 32 42.50 -51.27 40.30
C PRO A 32 42.22 -50.14 41.32
N VAL A 33 43.07 -49.12 41.31
CA VAL A 33 43.02 -47.99 42.25
C VAL A 33 42.73 -46.70 41.50
N ILE A 34 41.66 -46.00 41.88
CA ILE A 34 41.39 -44.63 41.42
C ILE A 34 42.20 -43.66 42.29
N LYS A 35 43.02 -42.83 41.66
CA LYS A 35 43.85 -41.78 42.29
C LYS A 35 43.11 -40.44 42.38
N SER A 36 42.35 -40.10 41.34
CA SER A 36 41.50 -38.90 41.34
C SER A 36 40.35 -39.03 40.32
N LEU A 37 39.25 -38.35 40.63
CA LEU A 37 38.14 -38.07 39.72
C LEU A 37 37.97 -36.55 39.70
N ASN A 38 38.13 -35.93 38.52
CA ASN A 38 38.19 -34.49 38.35
C ASN A 38 37.06 -34.05 37.41
N LEU A 39 36.42 -32.95 37.79
CA LEU A 39 35.44 -32.22 36.98
C LEU A 39 36.10 -30.88 36.63
N SER A 40 35.91 -30.35 35.41
CA SER A 40 36.40 -29.01 35.07
C SER A 40 35.68 -27.90 35.86
N SER A 41 34.45 -28.15 36.29
CA SER A 41 33.72 -27.35 37.28
C SER A 41 32.93 -28.23 38.27
N GLN A 42 32.65 -27.73 39.47
CA GLN A 42 31.78 -28.39 40.47
C GLN A 42 30.34 -27.86 40.47
N THR A 43 30.10 -26.76 39.73
CA THR A 43 28.82 -26.10 39.53
C THR A 43 28.65 -25.80 38.05
N MET A 44 27.47 -26.07 37.51
CA MET A 44 27.11 -25.77 36.11
C MET A 44 25.63 -25.37 36.04
N ARG A 45 25.17 -24.77 34.95
CA ARG A 45 23.75 -24.51 34.68
C ARG A 45 23.09 -25.71 34.00
N ALA A 46 21.78 -25.63 33.81
CA ALA A 46 21.02 -26.60 33.03
C ALA A 46 21.58 -26.69 31.59
N ASP A 47 21.57 -27.89 31.01
CA ASP A 47 22.00 -28.21 29.63
C ASP A 47 23.45 -27.85 29.19
N GLU A 48 24.22 -27.15 30.03
CA GLU A 48 25.68 -26.93 29.89
C GLU A 48 26.47 -28.25 29.79
N SER A 49 27.73 -28.16 29.36
CA SER A 49 28.66 -29.30 29.30
C SER A 49 30.01 -29.03 29.96
N ILE A 50 30.53 -30.01 30.69
CA ILE A 50 31.85 -29.99 31.34
C ILE A 50 32.70 -31.21 30.98
N ASP A 51 34.01 -31.08 31.10
CA ASP A 51 34.95 -32.19 30.96
C ASP A 51 35.15 -32.93 32.30
N VAL A 52 35.14 -34.26 32.22
CA VAL A 52 35.27 -35.16 33.36
C VAL A 52 36.40 -36.14 33.08
N SER A 53 37.35 -36.25 34.01
CA SER A 53 38.53 -37.11 33.89
C SER A 53 38.79 -37.96 35.13
N VAL A 54 39.20 -39.21 34.94
CA VAL A 54 39.63 -40.10 36.03
C VAL A 54 41.09 -40.50 35.84
N GLN A 55 41.87 -40.46 36.92
CA GLN A 55 43.19 -41.08 36.96
C GLN A 55 43.08 -42.37 37.76
N ALA A 56 43.37 -43.50 37.12
CA ALA A 56 43.39 -44.81 37.76
C ALA A 56 44.61 -45.62 37.32
N SER A 57 45.03 -46.58 38.14
CA SER A 57 46.11 -47.51 37.83
C SER A 57 45.89 -48.86 38.50
N ASP A 58 46.28 -49.93 37.81
CA ASP A 58 46.27 -51.26 38.39
C ASP A 58 47.60 -51.56 39.12
N PRO A 59 47.60 -52.07 40.36
CA PRO A 59 48.82 -52.37 41.10
C PRO A 59 49.63 -53.57 40.58
N ASP A 60 48.99 -54.49 39.87
CA ASP A 60 49.61 -55.68 39.28
C ASP A 60 49.95 -55.47 37.78
N GLY A 61 49.56 -54.30 37.23
CA GLY A 61 49.87 -53.85 35.88
C GLY A 61 48.84 -54.28 34.83
N ASP A 62 47.69 -54.81 35.25
CA ASP A 62 46.65 -55.28 34.34
C ASP A 62 45.97 -54.13 33.57
N LYS A 63 45.45 -54.45 32.38
CA LYS A 63 44.78 -53.47 31.52
C LYS A 63 43.44 -53.07 32.14
N ILE A 64 43.29 -51.78 32.43
CA ILE A 64 42.05 -51.20 32.97
C ILE A 64 41.07 -50.77 31.87
N GLY A 65 39.77 -50.93 32.16
CA GLY A 65 38.64 -50.41 31.39
C GLY A 65 37.78 -49.46 32.23
N TYR A 66 37.00 -48.62 31.55
CA TYR A 66 36.20 -47.55 32.15
C TYR A 66 34.75 -47.65 31.68
N SER A 67 33.80 -47.53 32.62
CA SER A 67 32.37 -47.41 32.32
C SER A 67 31.81 -46.24 33.13
N TRP A 68 31.17 -45.30 32.44
CA TRP A 68 30.60 -44.09 33.03
C TRP A 68 29.07 -44.17 33.12
N SER A 69 28.51 -43.55 34.14
CA SER A 69 27.07 -43.41 34.34
C SER A 69 26.79 -42.13 35.12
N ALA A 70 25.64 -41.49 34.88
CA ALA A 70 25.16 -40.38 35.68
C ALA A 70 23.70 -40.59 36.10
N THR A 71 23.26 -39.97 37.20
CA THR A 71 21.86 -40.09 37.66
C THR A 71 20.86 -39.43 36.70
N LYS A 72 21.27 -38.31 36.08
CA LYS A 72 20.65 -37.63 34.93
C LYS A 72 21.75 -36.91 34.13
N GLY A 73 21.37 -36.30 33.01
CA GLY A 73 22.31 -35.72 32.04
C GLY A 73 22.85 -36.77 31.07
N LYS A 74 23.79 -36.38 30.21
CA LYS A 74 24.33 -37.20 29.13
C LYS A 74 25.85 -37.24 29.20
N VAL A 75 26.42 -38.43 29.42
CA VAL A 75 27.87 -38.65 29.28
C VAL A 75 28.18 -39.04 27.84
N SER A 76 29.14 -38.35 27.21
CA SER A 76 29.60 -38.59 25.85
C SER A 76 31.10 -38.85 25.83
N GLY A 77 31.54 -39.88 25.09
CA GLY A 77 32.96 -40.29 25.02
C GLY A 77 33.22 -41.67 25.63
N SER A 78 34.51 -42.03 25.75
CA SER A 78 34.93 -43.31 26.34
C SER A 78 36.36 -43.26 26.86
N GLY A 79 36.72 -44.16 27.77
CA GLY A 79 38.04 -44.18 28.39
C GLY A 79 38.13 -43.28 29.62
N ALA A 80 39.32 -42.74 29.88
CA ALA A 80 39.62 -41.98 31.09
C ALA A 80 39.03 -40.55 31.11
N ASN A 81 38.68 -40.00 29.95
CA ASN A 81 38.11 -38.66 29.80
C ASN A 81 36.78 -38.74 29.03
N VAL A 82 35.77 -38.01 29.50
CA VAL A 82 34.44 -37.90 28.89
C VAL A 82 33.87 -36.50 29.10
N THR A 83 32.94 -36.09 28.24
CA THR A 83 32.17 -34.86 28.43
C THR A 83 30.83 -35.21 29.09
N TYR A 84 30.44 -34.46 30.12
CA TYR A 84 29.13 -34.58 30.76
C TYR A 84 28.28 -33.35 30.46
N GLN A 85 27.10 -33.57 29.89
CA GLN A 85 26.06 -32.55 29.73
C GLN A 85 25.05 -32.64 30.87
N ALA A 86 24.75 -31.51 31.53
CA ALA A 86 23.73 -31.42 32.55
C ALA A 86 22.32 -31.71 31.98
N PRO A 87 21.37 -32.16 32.81
CA PRO A 87 19.96 -32.18 32.44
C PRO A 87 19.33 -30.78 32.54
N SER A 88 18.23 -30.58 31.82
CA SER A 88 17.42 -29.35 31.74
C SER A 88 16.66 -28.97 33.02
N LYS A 89 17.06 -29.50 34.19
CA LYS A 89 16.42 -29.22 35.48
C LYS A 89 17.47 -29.05 36.57
N ALA A 90 17.33 -27.98 37.36
CA ALA A 90 18.16 -27.72 38.53
C ALA A 90 18.10 -28.86 39.56
N GLY A 91 19.24 -29.13 40.21
CA GLY A 91 19.36 -30.13 41.27
C GLY A 91 20.78 -30.69 41.41
N THR A 92 20.97 -31.54 42.42
CA THR A 92 22.22 -32.29 42.61
C THR A 92 22.18 -33.58 41.79
N TYR A 93 23.21 -33.82 40.99
CA TYR A 93 23.38 -35.04 40.20
C TYR A 93 24.70 -35.73 40.53
N GLU A 94 24.77 -37.06 40.36
CA GLU A 94 25.99 -37.83 40.61
C GLU A 94 26.53 -38.33 39.27
N ILE A 95 27.82 -38.09 39.02
CA ILE A 95 28.60 -38.69 37.93
C ILE A 95 29.48 -39.78 38.54
N LYS A 96 29.36 -41.00 38.03
CA LYS A 96 30.01 -42.19 38.57
C LYS A 96 30.82 -42.91 37.49
N VAL A 97 32.05 -43.28 37.85
CA VAL A 97 32.92 -44.13 37.05
C VAL A 97 33.13 -45.49 37.73
N LEU A 98 33.03 -46.55 36.95
CA LEU A 98 33.47 -47.89 37.27
C LEU A 98 34.78 -48.14 36.50
N VAL A 99 35.85 -48.45 37.24
CA VAL A 99 37.12 -48.91 36.69
C VAL A 99 37.24 -50.41 36.98
N SER A 100 37.57 -51.20 35.96
CA SER A 100 37.73 -52.65 36.06
C SER A 100 39.03 -53.12 35.44
N ASP A 101 39.70 -54.10 36.05
CA ASP A 101 40.85 -54.79 35.47
C ASP A 101 40.43 -55.93 34.52
N ALA A 102 41.41 -56.59 33.91
CA ALA A 102 41.21 -57.73 33.00
C ALA A 102 41.02 -59.09 33.70
N LYS A 103 41.08 -59.14 35.04
CA LYS A 103 40.97 -60.33 35.89
C LYS A 103 39.66 -60.39 36.70
N GLY A 104 38.87 -59.32 36.68
CA GLY A 104 37.54 -59.22 37.28
C GLY A 104 37.46 -58.28 38.49
N GLY A 105 38.57 -57.68 38.93
CA GLY A 105 38.57 -56.68 40.00
C GLY A 105 37.98 -55.35 39.54
N LYS A 106 37.32 -54.66 40.47
CA LYS A 106 36.47 -53.50 40.19
C LYS A 106 36.54 -52.47 41.32
N VAL A 107 36.57 -51.20 40.97
CA VAL A 107 36.46 -50.06 41.89
C VAL A 107 35.55 -49.00 41.27
N THR A 108 34.80 -48.28 42.10
CA THR A 108 34.00 -47.13 41.65
C THR A 108 34.39 -45.86 42.39
N SER A 109 34.33 -44.73 41.71
CA SER A 109 34.34 -43.39 42.32
C SER A 109 33.21 -42.57 41.73
N SER A 110 32.70 -41.61 42.49
CA SER A 110 31.70 -40.67 42.03
C SER A 110 31.97 -39.28 42.57
N LYS A 111 31.38 -38.29 41.90
CA LYS A 111 31.28 -36.91 42.37
C LYS A 111 29.87 -36.41 42.16
N GLU A 112 29.39 -35.63 43.11
CA GLU A 112 28.21 -34.80 42.94
C GLU A 112 28.57 -33.56 42.12
N ILE A 113 27.60 -33.08 41.35
CA ILE A 113 27.62 -31.81 40.64
C ILE A 113 26.32 -31.08 40.92
N GLN A 114 26.41 -29.79 41.24
CA GLN A 114 25.25 -28.93 41.45
C GLN A 114 24.88 -28.26 40.14
N VAL A 115 23.66 -28.51 39.67
CA VAL A 115 23.10 -27.91 38.46
C VAL A 115 22.12 -26.81 38.87
N GLY A 116 22.42 -25.57 38.45
CA GLY A 116 21.54 -24.41 38.65
C GLY A 116 20.32 -24.41 37.73
N SER A 117 19.42 -23.45 37.94
CA SER A 117 18.44 -23.07 36.91
C SER A 117 19.14 -22.34 35.76
N ASN A 118 18.44 -22.27 34.64
CA ASN A 118 18.71 -21.38 33.52
C ASN A 118 17.35 -20.78 33.19
N ASP A 119 17.08 -19.58 33.67
CA ASP A 119 15.81 -18.90 33.45
C ASP A 119 15.74 -18.37 32.01
N SER A 120 14.58 -17.90 31.56
CA SER A 120 14.45 -17.38 30.20
C SER A 120 14.85 -15.91 30.15
N PRO A 121 15.49 -15.44 29.06
CA PRO A 121 15.85 -14.04 28.92
C PRO A 121 14.61 -13.14 28.91
N VAL A 122 14.78 -11.89 29.34
CA VAL A 122 13.68 -10.92 29.48
C VAL A 122 13.84 -9.82 28.44
N ILE A 123 12.82 -9.60 27.61
CA ILE A 123 12.73 -8.43 26.73
C ILE A 123 12.11 -7.27 27.52
N ASN A 124 12.91 -6.26 27.82
CA ASN A 124 12.50 -5.07 28.55
C ASN A 124 11.72 -4.11 27.64
N SER A 125 12.18 -3.91 26.39
CA SER A 125 11.44 -3.14 25.39
C SER A 125 11.86 -3.47 23.95
N VAL A 126 10.93 -3.22 23.01
CA VAL A 126 11.21 -3.14 21.56
C VAL A 126 10.75 -1.79 21.07
N THR A 127 11.65 -1.06 20.43
CA THR A 127 11.41 0.27 19.87
C THR A 127 11.69 0.27 18.37
N ILE A 128 10.91 1.05 17.62
CA ILE A 128 11.09 1.25 16.18
C ILE A 128 11.14 2.76 15.97
N SER A 129 12.22 3.25 15.36
CA SER A 129 12.46 4.69 15.18
C SER A 129 12.87 5.01 13.73
N PRO A 130 12.07 5.80 13.00
CA PRO A 130 10.70 6.22 13.32
C PRO A 130 9.70 5.05 13.22
N SER A 131 8.59 5.10 13.96
CA SER A 131 7.55 4.05 13.95
C SER A 131 6.58 4.13 12.76
N THR A 132 6.68 5.21 11.98
CA THR A 132 5.98 5.41 10.71
C THR A 132 7.03 5.87 9.69
N ILE A 133 7.03 5.26 8.51
CA ILE A 133 7.94 5.57 7.39
C ILE A 133 7.17 5.59 6.06
N GLN A 134 7.74 6.23 5.04
CA GLN A 134 7.22 6.13 3.67
C GLN A 134 7.75 4.89 2.93
N VAL A 135 7.08 4.49 1.85
CA VAL A 135 7.57 3.47 0.92
C VAL A 135 8.95 3.84 0.38
N GLY A 136 9.91 2.91 0.54
CA GLY A 136 11.31 3.08 0.18
C GLY A 136 12.21 3.64 1.29
N GLU A 137 11.66 4.02 2.44
CA GLU A 137 12.44 4.44 3.62
C GLU A 137 12.76 3.27 4.56
N THR A 138 13.58 3.56 5.57
CA THR A 138 14.09 2.62 6.57
C THR A 138 13.84 3.11 8.00
N ALA A 139 13.62 2.19 8.94
CA ALA A 139 13.56 2.47 10.37
C ALA A 139 14.54 1.59 11.16
N ILE A 140 15.00 2.06 12.31
CA ILE A 140 15.85 1.28 13.22
C ILE A 140 14.98 0.58 14.27
N VAL A 141 15.09 -0.75 14.33
CA VAL A 141 14.49 -1.58 15.38
C VAL A 141 15.54 -1.81 16.46
N THR A 142 15.27 -1.40 17.70
CA THR A 142 16.17 -1.60 18.84
C THR A 142 15.48 -2.36 19.96
N VAL A 143 16.19 -3.37 20.46
CA VAL A 143 15.73 -4.32 21.49
C VAL A 143 16.56 -4.10 22.75
N ASP A 144 15.89 -3.77 23.85
CA ASP A 144 16.45 -3.85 25.19
C ASP A 144 16.03 -5.18 25.79
N ALA A 145 17.01 -6.04 26.05
CA ALA A 145 16.81 -7.34 26.66
C ALA A 145 17.98 -7.66 27.61
N SER A 146 17.67 -8.40 28.67
CA SER A 146 18.61 -8.79 29.71
C SER A 146 18.34 -10.22 30.14
N ASP A 147 19.40 -10.94 30.45
CA ASP A 147 19.33 -12.28 31.02
C ASP A 147 19.52 -12.23 32.55
N PRO A 148 18.70 -12.94 33.37
CA PRO A 148 18.86 -12.96 34.83
C PRO A 148 20.20 -13.52 35.30
N GLU A 149 20.81 -14.38 34.48
CA GLU A 149 22.06 -15.07 34.72
C GLU A 149 23.28 -14.41 34.03
N GLU A 150 23.07 -13.24 33.41
CA GLU A 150 24.03 -12.49 32.56
C GLU A 150 24.55 -13.29 31.35
N ASP A 151 23.76 -14.23 30.82
CA ASP A 151 24.14 -15.00 29.64
C ASP A 151 24.13 -14.21 28.32
N SER A 152 24.93 -14.68 27.35
CA SER A 152 25.14 -14.00 26.07
C SER A 152 23.93 -14.15 25.15
N LEU A 153 23.24 -13.04 24.90
CA LEU A 153 22.02 -13.02 24.10
C LEU A 153 22.26 -13.03 22.58
N SER A 154 21.43 -13.81 21.90
CA SER A 154 21.26 -13.84 20.45
C SER A 154 19.86 -13.35 20.06
N TYR A 155 19.77 -12.77 18.85
CA TYR A 155 18.58 -12.06 18.38
C TYR A 155 18.22 -12.56 16.98
N SER A 156 16.94 -12.84 16.73
CA SER A 156 16.41 -13.11 15.39
C SER A 156 15.10 -12.38 15.15
N TYR A 157 14.87 -12.01 13.90
CA TYR A 157 13.79 -11.12 13.48
C TYR A 157 13.02 -11.75 12.33
N ASN A 158 11.68 -11.74 12.42
CA ASN A 158 10.78 -12.01 11.31
C ASN A 158 9.93 -10.76 11.05
N THR A 159 9.50 -10.56 9.81
CA THR A 159 8.53 -9.50 9.49
C THR A 159 7.47 -10.02 8.52
N THR A 160 6.27 -9.48 8.64
CA THR A 160 5.13 -9.80 7.76
C THR A 160 5.35 -9.36 6.31
N ASN A 161 6.09 -8.26 6.10
CA ASN A 161 6.58 -7.80 4.79
C ASN A 161 7.79 -6.86 5.00
N GLY A 162 8.45 -6.43 3.92
CA GLY A 162 9.70 -5.67 3.98
C GLY A 162 10.91 -6.56 4.26
N SER A 163 12.03 -5.97 4.69
CA SER A 163 13.25 -6.73 4.99
C SER A 163 14.00 -6.19 6.21
N ILE A 164 14.66 -7.09 6.94
CA ILE A 164 15.59 -6.77 8.02
C ILE A 164 17.01 -6.97 7.50
N SER A 165 17.88 -5.98 7.72
CA SER A 165 19.34 -6.13 7.61
C SER A 165 20.01 -6.07 8.99
N ASP A 166 21.31 -6.37 9.02
CA ASP A 166 22.15 -6.34 10.22
C ASP A 166 21.82 -7.45 11.24
N THR A 167 22.54 -7.48 12.35
CA THR A 167 22.45 -8.54 13.38
C THR A 167 22.77 -8.00 14.77
N GLY A 168 22.13 -8.54 15.80
CA GLY A 168 22.32 -8.13 17.19
C GLY A 168 21.06 -7.46 17.73
N ASN A 169 21.20 -6.61 18.75
CA ASN A 169 20.08 -5.96 19.43
C ASN A 169 19.56 -4.69 18.72
N SER A 170 20.20 -4.27 17.63
CA SER A 170 19.77 -3.14 16.81
C SER A 170 19.93 -3.52 15.34
N VAL A 171 18.84 -3.40 14.56
CA VAL A 171 18.76 -3.82 13.16
C VAL A 171 17.99 -2.80 12.32
N THR A 172 18.26 -2.77 11.01
CA THR A 172 17.57 -1.87 10.09
C THR A 172 16.40 -2.60 9.42
N TYR A 173 15.19 -2.05 9.56
CA TYR A 173 14.03 -2.44 8.77
C TYR A 173 13.93 -1.57 7.51
N THR A 174 13.76 -2.19 6.35
CA THR A 174 13.45 -1.53 5.08
C THR A 174 12.01 -1.81 4.69
N SER A 175 11.26 -0.76 4.35
CA SER A 175 9.87 -0.87 3.90
C SER A 175 9.72 -1.71 2.62
N PRO A 176 8.60 -2.44 2.44
CA PRO A 176 8.21 -3.00 1.16
C PRO A 176 7.70 -1.89 0.21
N SER A 177 7.39 -2.28 -1.04
CA SER A 177 6.81 -1.37 -2.04
C SER A 177 5.34 -1.01 -1.81
N SER A 178 4.67 -1.62 -0.82
CA SER A 178 3.25 -1.40 -0.52
C SER A 178 3.04 -0.74 0.84
N THR A 179 2.03 0.12 0.94
CA THR A 179 1.59 0.71 2.22
C THR A 179 0.92 -0.31 3.12
N GLY A 180 0.79 0.01 4.41
CA GLY A 180 0.11 -0.80 5.41
C GLY A 180 0.83 -0.84 6.75
N THR A 181 0.22 -1.50 7.73
CA THR A 181 0.86 -1.81 9.01
C THR A 181 1.51 -3.19 8.93
N TYR A 182 2.80 -3.27 9.24
CA TYR A 182 3.57 -4.50 9.23
C TYR A 182 4.08 -4.83 10.63
N THR A 183 3.88 -6.08 11.05
CA THR A 183 4.38 -6.59 12.32
C THR A 183 5.80 -7.11 12.15
N ILE A 184 6.70 -6.67 13.04
CA ILE A 184 8.05 -7.22 13.24
C ILE A 184 8.03 -8.07 14.51
N GLU A 185 8.31 -9.36 14.37
CA GLU A 185 8.51 -10.29 15.48
C GLU A 185 10.01 -10.36 15.83
N VAL A 186 10.31 -10.27 17.12
CA VAL A 186 11.65 -10.33 17.69
C VAL A 186 11.72 -11.55 18.61
N THR A 187 12.70 -12.41 18.40
CA THR A 187 13.05 -13.52 19.31
C THR A 187 14.41 -13.28 19.93
N VAL A 188 14.51 -13.44 21.24
CA VAL A 188 15.75 -13.33 22.02
C VAL A 188 16.03 -14.65 22.71
N SER A 189 17.26 -15.14 22.62
CA SER A 189 17.69 -16.45 23.15
C SER A 189 19.07 -16.39 23.79
N ASP A 190 19.21 -17.05 24.94
CA ASP A 190 20.46 -17.32 25.68
C ASP A 190 21.23 -18.55 25.13
N GLY A 191 20.68 -19.24 24.12
CA GLY A 191 21.20 -20.49 23.55
C GLY A 191 20.49 -21.77 24.01
N SER A 192 19.66 -21.71 25.07
CA SER A 192 18.91 -22.83 25.65
C SER A 192 17.40 -22.56 25.69
N ASN A 193 17.01 -21.38 26.16
CA ASN A 193 15.67 -20.82 26.19
C ASN A 193 15.49 -19.74 25.11
N SER A 194 14.25 -19.35 24.85
CA SER A 194 13.94 -18.20 23.98
C SER A 194 12.61 -17.56 24.34
N VAL A 195 12.54 -16.24 24.29
CA VAL A 195 11.29 -15.48 24.37
C VAL A 195 11.08 -14.69 23.07
N SER A 196 9.82 -14.44 22.73
CA SER A 196 9.47 -13.66 21.54
C SER A 196 8.40 -12.61 21.87
N THR A 197 8.46 -11.48 21.17
CA THR A 197 7.45 -10.42 21.20
C THR A 197 7.35 -9.77 19.83
N SER A 198 6.37 -8.90 19.61
CA SER A 198 6.20 -8.21 18.34
C SER A 198 5.94 -6.72 18.50
N LYS A 199 6.25 -5.96 17.44
CA LYS A 199 6.01 -4.52 17.36
C LYS A 199 5.64 -4.15 15.93
N ASP A 200 4.60 -3.33 15.79
CA ASP A 200 4.14 -2.88 14.49
C ASP A 200 4.88 -1.61 14.03
N ILE A 201 5.13 -1.53 12.72
CA ILE A 201 5.55 -0.33 12.00
C ILE A 201 4.50 0.02 10.95
N THR A 202 4.21 1.31 10.78
CA THR A 202 3.30 1.78 9.73
C THR A 202 4.10 2.27 8.52
N VAL A 203 3.76 1.78 7.33
CA VAL A 203 4.33 2.25 6.06
C VAL A 203 3.24 3.02 5.31
N THR A 204 3.47 4.31 5.06
CA THR A 204 2.57 5.18 4.31
C THR A 204 3.14 5.47 2.92
N SER A 205 2.32 6.06 2.05
CA SER A 205 2.83 6.66 0.83
C SER A 205 3.34 8.08 1.09
N ALA A 206 4.11 8.60 0.14
CA ALA A 206 4.36 10.03 0.04
C ALA A 206 3.06 10.77 -0.34
N VAL A 207 2.84 11.90 0.30
CA VAL A 207 1.80 12.91 0.01
C VAL A 207 2.50 14.24 -0.27
N TRP A 208 1.94 15.09 -1.12
CA TRP A 208 2.66 16.28 -1.60
C TRP A 208 1.74 17.28 -2.31
N GLN A 209 2.14 18.55 -2.31
CA GLN A 209 1.54 19.63 -3.11
C GLN A 209 2.58 20.13 -4.11
N LYS A 210 2.25 20.18 -5.41
CA LYS A 210 3.18 20.62 -6.46
C LYS A 210 2.50 21.47 -7.54
N ALA A 211 3.09 22.63 -7.79
CA ALA A 211 2.87 23.41 -9.00
C ALA A 211 3.86 22.97 -10.09
N PHE A 212 3.41 22.92 -11.34
CA PHE A 212 4.22 22.59 -12.51
C PHE A 212 4.14 23.77 -13.46
N ASN A 213 5.26 24.48 -13.66
CA ASN A 213 5.33 25.57 -14.63
C ASN A 213 5.50 24.98 -16.03
N VAL A 214 4.44 25.04 -16.84
CA VAL A 214 4.36 24.33 -18.12
C VAL A 214 4.71 25.21 -19.33
N GLY A 215 4.89 26.52 -19.16
CA GLY A 215 5.23 27.43 -20.25
C GLY A 215 5.64 28.80 -19.73
N ASN A 216 6.48 29.51 -20.49
CA ASN A 216 7.08 30.81 -20.11
C ASN A 216 6.03 31.94 -20.03
N GLY A 217 5.12 31.89 -19.05
CA GLY A 217 3.95 32.78 -18.92
C GLY A 217 2.74 32.30 -19.72
N GLN A 218 2.33 31.04 -19.52
CA GLN A 218 1.05 30.51 -20.02
C GLN A 218 0.20 30.06 -18.82
N THR A 219 -1.07 30.44 -18.77
CA THR A 219 -2.05 29.87 -17.82
C THR A 219 -2.30 28.41 -18.15
N SER A 220 -2.46 27.57 -17.12
CA SER A 220 -2.50 26.14 -17.30
C SER A 220 -3.24 25.40 -16.19
N THR A 221 -4.14 24.50 -16.60
CA THR A 221 -5.14 23.89 -15.70
C THR A 221 -5.17 22.38 -15.86
N ALA A 222 -5.03 21.63 -14.75
CA ALA A 222 -5.22 20.18 -14.72
C ALA A 222 -6.69 19.80 -14.48
N TYR A 223 -7.28 19.00 -15.38
CA TYR A 223 -8.70 18.57 -15.27
C TYR A 223 -8.86 17.10 -14.88
N GLY A 224 -7.97 16.23 -15.36
CA GLY A 224 -8.09 14.79 -15.18
C GLY A 224 -6.74 14.12 -14.89
N ALA A 225 -6.79 12.93 -14.28
CA ALA A 225 -5.62 12.09 -14.09
C ALA A 225 -6.01 10.61 -14.03
N ILE A 226 -5.01 9.74 -14.14
CA ILE A 226 -5.14 8.29 -13.92
C ILE A 226 -3.89 7.74 -13.23
N GLU A 227 -4.09 6.87 -12.25
CA GLU A 227 -3.02 6.05 -11.66
C GLU A 227 -2.65 4.93 -12.63
N THR A 228 -1.35 4.67 -12.76
CA THR A 228 -0.79 3.74 -13.75
C THR A 228 -0.17 2.54 -13.05
N ILE A 229 -0.06 1.40 -13.75
CA ILE A 229 0.37 0.10 -13.19
C ILE A 229 1.80 0.05 -12.62
N ASP A 230 2.56 1.15 -12.76
CA ASP A 230 3.89 1.34 -12.16
C ASP A 230 3.86 2.37 -11.00
N ASP A 231 2.70 2.52 -10.34
CA ASP A 231 2.38 3.38 -9.19
C ASP A 231 2.63 4.88 -9.41
N ASN A 232 2.69 5.29 -10.68
CA ASN A 232 2.86 6.68 -11.12
C ASN A 232 1.54 7.23 -11.67
N TYR A 233 1.49 8.53 -11.99
CA TYR A 233 0.25 9.18 -12.45
C TYR A 233 0.43 9.85 -13.82
N ILE A 234 -0.56 9.73 -14.69
CA ILE A 234 -0.68 10.59 -15.88
C ILE A 234 -1.71 11.65 -15.58
N VAL A 235 -1.33 12.93 -15.73
CA VAL A 235 -2.17 14.11 -15.51
C VAL A 235 -2.41 14.81 -16.84
N ILE A 236 -3.63 15.28 -17.06
CA ILE A 236 -4.11 15.86 -18.31
C ILE A 236 -4.79 17.21 -18.09
N GLY A 237 -4.70 18.08 -19.09
CA GLY A 237 -5.42 19.34 -19.11
C GLY A 237 -5.09 20.23 -20.30
N GLY A 238 -5.01 21.54 -20.09
CA GLY A 238 -4.78 22.53 -21.13
C GLY A 238 -3.87 23.69 -20.71
N ARG A 239 -3.27 24.35 -21.71
CA ARG A 239 -2.45 25.56 -21.61
C ARG A 239 -3.10 26.67 -22.43
N TYR A 240 -2.94 27.92 -22.02
CA TYR A 240 -3.55 29.08 -22.66
C TYR A 240 -2.55 30.24 -22.79
N ASP A 241 -2.40 30.79 -24.00
CA ASP A 241 -1.48 31.90 -24.31
C ASP A 241 -2.07 33.26 -23.89
N GLY A 242 -2.25 33.44 -22.58
CA GLY A 242 -2.53 34.73 -21.93
C GLY A 242 -3.85 35.44 -22.31
N ILE A 243 -4.01 36.65 -21.75
CA ILE A 243 -5.29 37.35 -21.50
C ILE A 243 -6.23 37.56 -22.73
N TYR A 244 -5.77 37.38 -23.97
CA TYR A 244 -6.58 37.65 -25.18
C TYR A 244 -6.45 36.63 -26.33
N SER A 245 -5.81 35.47 -26.16
CA SER A 245 -5.80 34.43 -27.20
C SER A 245 -6.72 33.26 -26.85
N SER A 246 -7.56 32.85 -27.80
CA SER A 246 -8.40 31.65 -27.68
C SER A 246 -7.65 30.37 -28.05
N SER A 247 -6.42 30.48 -28.55
CA SER A 247 -5.53 29.37 -28.90
C SER A 247 -4.99 28.72 -27.63
N GLY A 248 -5.76 27.78 -27.09
CA GLY A 248 -5.28 26.84 -26.09
C GLY A 248 -4.51 25.68 -26.72
N GLY A 249 -3.75 24.95 -25.92
CA GLY A 249 -3.05 23.74 -26.35
C GLY A 249 -3.10 22.66 -25.28
N SER A 250 -3.38 21.43 -25.70
CA SER A 250 -3.40 20.27 -24.80
C SER A 250 -2.12 20.13 -23.98
N TYR A 251 -2.24 19.66 -22.74
CA TYR A 251 -1.07 19.22 -21.97
C TYR A 251 -1.31 17.87 -21.29
N VAL A 252 -0.32 16.99 -21.40
CA VAL A 252 -0.30 15.68 -20.77
C VAL A 252 1.09 15.44 -20.19
N MET A 253 1.16 15.07 -18.91
CA MET A 253 2.42 14.72 -18.25
C MET A 253 2.30 13.41 -17.49
N LYS A 254 3.40 12.66 -17.39
CA LYS A 254 3.56 11.60 -16.41
C LYS A 254 4.43 12.10 -15.27
N ILE A 255 3.96 11.90 -14.04
CA ILE A 255 4.66 12.20 -12.80
C ILE A 255 4.84 10.92 -11.99
N ASP A 256 5.93 10.81 -11.24
CA ASP A 256 6.18 9.65 -10.39
C ASP A 256 5.30 9.65 -9.12
N SER A 257 5.36 8.58 -8.32
CA SER A 257 4.63 8.47 -7.05
C SER A 257 4.95 9.59 -6.03
N LYS A 258 6.10 10.26 -6.20
CA LYS A 258 6.57 11.41 -5.42
C LYS A 258 6.28 12.75 -6.13
N GLY A 259 5.51 12.74 -7.22
CA GLY A 259 5.11 13.89 -8.02
C GLY A 259 6.23 14.53 -8.85
N ASN A 260 7.33 13.84 -9.14
CA ASN A 260 8.38 14.36 -10.02
C ASN A 260 8.04 14.10 -11.48
N GLN A 261 8.22 15.08 -12.37
CA GLN A 261 7.96 14.91 -13.80
C GLN A 261 8.87 13.84 -14.42
N VAL A 262 8.26 12.85 -15.05
CA VAL A 262 8.93 11.75 -15.77
C VAL A 262 9.01 12.07 -17.27
N TRP A 263 7.89 12.51 -17.85
CA TRP A 263 7.81 13.01 -19.22
C TRP A 263 6.62 13.97 -19.39
N GLU A 264 6.67 14.78 -20.44
CA GLU A 264 5.58 15.68 -20.83
C GLU A 264 5.29 15.60 -22.34
N LYS A 265 4.10 16.05 -22.74
CA LYS A 265 3.63 16.17 -24.12
C LYS A 265 2.77 17.43 -24.22
N THR A 266 3.13 18.31 -25.15
CA THR A 266 2.60 19.68 -25.25
C THR A 266 1.79 19.94 -26.52
N THR A 267 1.67 18.92 -27.38
CA THR A 267 1.05 18.98 -28.72
C THR A 267 0.46 17.60 -29.06
N LEU A 268 -0.53 17.13 -28.27
CA LEU A 268 -1.24 15.88 -28.49
C LEU A 268 -2.66 16.16 -28.95
N GLY A 269 -3.13 15.51 -30.01
CA GLY A 269 -4.45 15.74 -30.55
C GLY A 269 -4.43 16.27 -31.98
N THR A 270 -5.55 16.85 -32.38
CA THR A 270 -5.64 17.63 -33.63
C THR A 270 -5.01 19.01 -33.47
N THR A 271 -4.88 19.75 -34.58
CA THR A 271 -4.37 21.14 -34.57
C THR A 271 -5.20 22.08 -33.69
N ASN A 272 -6.45 21.71 -33.42
CA ASN A 272 -7.43 22.54 -32.72
C ASN A 272 -7.62 22.04 -31.27
N THR A 273 -6.81 21.12 -30.73
CA THR A 273 -7.09 20.55 -29.40
C THR A 273 -6.74 21.52 -28.27
N SER A 274 -7.76 22.07 -27.61
CA SER A 274 -7.61 23.04 -26.53
C SER A 274 -7.13 22.39 -25.24
N HIS A 275 -7.84 21.37 -24.77
CA HIS A 275 -7.57 20.73 -23.48
C HIS A 275 -8.23 19.34 -23.42
N TYR A 276 -7.72 18.47 -22.53
CA TYR A 276 -8.36 17.20 -22.21
C TYR A 276 -9.04 17.26 -20.84
N LEU A 277 -10.25 16.71 -20.75
CA LEU A 277 -11.07 16.65 -19.54
C LEU A 277 -11.06 15.25 -18.89
N PHE A 278 -11.00 14.20 -19.72
CA PHE A 278 -11.11 12.81 -19.27
C PHE A 278 -9.95 11.96 -19.79
N ILE A 279 -9.47 11.03 -18.96
CA ILE A 279 -8.50 10.00 -19.34
C ILE A 279 -8.95 8.65 -18.77
N LYS A 280 -8.89 7.59 -19.58
CA LYS A 280 -9.14 6.19 -19.16
C LYS A 280 -8.09 5.27 -19.77
N GLU A 281 -7.77 4.18 -19.08
CA GLU A 281 -6.98 3.08 -19.67
C GLU A 281 -7.80 2.43 -20.79
N ALA A 282 -7.18 2.14 -21.93
CA ALA A 282 -7.88 1.59 -23.09
C ALA A 282 -7.94 0.05 -23.03
N ASN A 283 -9.06 -0.52 -23.47
CA ASN A 283 -9.29 -1.97 -23.54
C ASN A 283 -8.19 -2.77 -24.30
N ASN A 284 -7.43 -2.09 -25.17
CA ASN A 284 -6.34 -2.64 -25.97
C ASN A 284 -4.94 -2.09 -25.57
N GLY A 285 -4.80 -1.58 -24.35
CA GLY A 285 -3.56 -1.03 -23.80
C GLY A 285 -3.28 0.43 -24.18
N GLY A 286 -2.48 1.12 -23.36
CA GLY A 286 -2.31 2.57 -23.44
C GLY A 286 -3.53 3.31 -22.88
N TYR A 287 -3.66 4.59 -23.19
CA TYR A 287 -4.70 5.46 -22.64
C TYR A 287 -5.49 6.15 -23.73
N VAL A 288 -6.73 6.52 -23.43
CA VAL A 288 -7.58 7.33 -24.30
C VAL A 288 -8.01 8.57 -23.52
N LEU A 289 -7.83 9.71 -24.17
CA LEU A 289 -8.17 11.04 -23.66
C LEU A 289 -9.37 11.58 -24.43
N ALA A 290 -10.28 12.24 -23.72
CA ALA A 290 -11.39 12.98 -24.33
C ALA A 290 -11.37 14.43 -23.84
N GLY A 291 -11.66 15.36 -24.74
CA GLY A 291 -11.51 16.80 -24.53
C GLY A 291 -12.26 17.64 -25.56
N GLU A 292 -11.91 18.92 -25.63
CA GLU A 292 -12.59 19.90 -26.48
C GLU A 292 -11.61 20.63 -27.40
N SER A 293 -12.12 21.13 -28.54
CA SER A 293 -11.35 21.97 -29.45
C SER A 293 -11.22 23.43 -28.97
N ASP A 294 -10.32 24.20 -29.56
CA ASP A 294 -10.16 25.64 -29.38
C ASP A 294 -11.06 26.45 -30.33
N ASN A 295 -11.74 25.79 -31.28
CA ASN A 295 -12.73 26.36 -32.18
C ASN A 295 -13.85 27.09 -31.41
N ALA A 296 -14.54 27.99 -32.11
CA ALA A 296 -15.55 28.87 -31.52
C ALA A 296 -16.80 28.10 -31.06
N ASP A 297 -17.20 27.09 -31.83
CA ASP A 297 -18.30 26.16 -31.55
C ASP A 297 -17.96 25.13 -30.47
N LYS A 298 -16.68 24.74 -30.33
CA LYS A 298 -16.21 23.57 -29.57
C LYS A 298 -16.66 22.25 -30.21
N ASP A 299 -15.69 21.36 -30.38
CA ASP A 299 -15.81 20.03 -30.96
C ASP A 299 -15.32 19.00 -29.96
N PHE A 300 -15.85 17.79 -30.01
CA PHE A 300 -15.31 16.71 -29.19
C PHE A 300 -14.00 16.19 -29.78
N ILE A 301 -12.95 16.17 -28.97
CA ILE A 301 -11.66 15.56 -29.30
C ILE A 301 -11.56 14.20 -28.61
N LEU A 302 -11.08 13.19 -29.33
CA LEU A 302 -10.72 11.87 -28.80
C LEU A 302 -9.32 11.47 -29.30
N THR A 303 -8.43 11.17 -28.37
CA THR A 303 -7.02 10.87 -28.66
C THR A 303 -6.59 9.61 -27.95
N LYS A 304 -5.84 8.74 -28.63
CA LYS A 304 -5.23 7.55 -28.03
C LYS A 304 -3.71 7.71 -27.95
N ILE A 305 -3.14 7.39 -26.79
CA ILE A 305 -1.70 7.34 -26.54
C ILE A 305 -1.23 5.95 -26.10
N ASP A 306 0.05 5.65 -26.33
CA ASP A 306 0.73 4.50 -25.72
C ASP A 306 1.13 4.78 -24.24
N SER A 307 1.78 3.81 -23.58
CA SER A 307 2.22 3.97 -22.19
C SER A 307 3.43 4.90 -22.00
N GLN A 308 4.03 5.37 -23.09
CA GLN A 308 5.09 6.39 -23.14
C GLN A 308 4.55 7.77 -23.57
N GLY A 309 3.22 7.91 -23.67
CA GLY A 309 2.54 9.15 -24.06
C GLY A 309 2.69 9.53 -25.53
N ASN A 310 3.05 8.60 -26.42
CA ASN A 310 3.09 8.88 -27.85
C ASN A 310 1.72 8.68 -28.46
N GLU A 311 1.31 9.60 -29.33
CA GLU A 311 0.04 9.52 -30.05
C GLU A 311 -0.02 8.28 -30.97
N SER A 312 -1.10 7.52 -30.85
CA SER A 312 -1.47 6.45 -31.77
C SER A 312 -2.45 6.93 -32.84
N TRP A 313 -3.41 7.77 -32.44
CA TRP A 313 -4.34 8.49 -33.31
C TRP A 313 -5.07 9.58 -32.53
N SER A 314 -5.57 10.57 -33.26
CA SER A 314 -6.46 11.63 -32.76
C SER A 314 -7.65 11.83 -33.71
N LYS A 315 -8.79 12.24 -33.15
CA LYS A 315 -10.07 12.44 -33.83
C LYS A 315 -10.73 13.71 -33.30
N GLU A 316 -11.41 14.42 -34.19
CA GLU A 316 -12.21 15.61 -33.92
C GLU A 316 -13.59 15.37 -34.54
N PHE A 317 -14.64 15.55 -33.75
CA PHE A 317 -16.02 15.35 -34.15
C PHE A 317 -16.75 16.68 -34.09
N ASN A 318 -17.07 17.22 -35.27
CA ASN A 318 -17.77 18.48 -35.48
C ASN A 318 -19.15 18.21 -36.10
N ASN A 319 -20.20 18.73 -35.48
CA ASN A 319 -21.59 18.70 -35.96
C ASN A 319 -22.02 20.03 -36.63
N GLY A 320 -21.16 21.05 -36.62
CA GLY A 320 -21.48 22.41 -37.08
C GLY A 320 -22.44 23.16 -36.15
N ALA A 321 -22.46 22.75 -34.88
CA ALA A 321 -23.22 23.33 -33.77
C ALA A 321 -22.30 23.36 -32.54
N TYR A 322 -22.69 24.06 -31.47
CA TYR A 322 -21.85 24.18 -30.28
C TYR A 322 -21.87 22.87 -29.49
N GLU A 323 -20.72 22.27 -29.17
CA GLU A 323 -20.63 20.94 -28.52
C GLU A 323 -19.78 21.00 -27.23
N TYR A 324 -20.39 20.71 -26.07
CA TYR A 324 -19.68 20.70 -24.76
C TYR A 324 -19.60 19.30 -24.18
N LEU A 325 -18.41 18.84 -23.81
CA LEU A 325 -18.15 17.47 -23.36
C LEU A 325 -18.32 17.36 -21.84
N TYR A 326 -19.24 16.50 -21.38
CA TYR A 326 -19.55 16.36 -19.96
C TYR A 326 -19.18 15.00 -19.36
N ASP A 327 -19.16 13.93 -20.14
CA ASP A 327 -18.84 12.59 -19.66
C ASP A 327 -18.25 11.73 -20.79
N PHE A 328 -17.51 10.69 -20.41
CA PHE A 328 -16.72 9.87 -21.32
C PHE A 328 -16.67 8.42 -20.82
N GLU A 329 -17.08 7.46 -21.65
CA GLU A 329 -17.15 6.05 -21.29
C GLU A 329 -16.37 5.13 -22.25
N LEU A 330 -15.81 4.07 -21.69
CA LEU A 330 -15.37 2.90 -22.46
C LEU A 330 -16.58 2.02 -22.74
N THR A 331 -16.74 1.56 -23.97
CA THR A 331 -17.67 0.49 -24.31
C THR A 331 -16.89 -0.80 -24.57
N ASN A 332 -17.57 -1.94 -24.71
CA ASN A 332 -16.90 -3.21 -25.03
C ASN A 332 -16.12 -3.18 -26.36
N ASN A 333 -16.48 -2.27 -27.29
CA ASN A 333 -15.94 -2.25 -28.66
C ASN A 333 -15.38 -0.88 -29.09
N GLY A 334 -15.30 0.10 -28.18
CA GLY A 334 -14.81 1.44 -28.46
C GLY A 334 -15.16 2.42 -27.35
N TYR A 335 -15.60 3.63 -27.71
CA TYR A 335 -15.75 4.74 -26.78
C TYR A 335 -17.05 5.52 -27.01
N LYS A 336 -17.61 6.08 -25.93
CA LYS A 336 -18.81 6.92 -25.95
C LYS A 336 -18.48 8.28 -25.33
N LEU A 337 -18.70 9.35 -26.08
CA LEU A 337 -18.56 10.73 -25.64
C LEU A 337 -19.98 11.25 -25.39
N ILE A 338 -20.21 11.89 -24.24
CA ILE A 338 -21.53 12.39 -23.82
C ILE A 338 -21.40 13.87 -23.45
N GLY A 339 -22.33 14.68 -23.92
CA GLY A 339 -22.29 16.12 -23.73
C GLY A 339 -23.60 16.80 -24.08
N SER A 340 -23.53 18.05 -24.50
CA SER A 340 -24.64 18.76 -25.13
C SER A 340 -24.28 19.21 -26.55
N THR A 341 -25.31 19.45 -27.38
CA THR A 341 -25.16 20.16 -28.66
C THR A 341 -26.24 21.24 -28.81
N GLY A 342 -25.92 22.39 -29.39
CA GLY A 342 -26.90 23.48 -29.52
C GLY A 342 -26.38 24.76 -30.17
N ALA A 343 -27.08 25.87 -29.90
CA ALA A 343 -26.68 27.21 -30.35
C ALA A 343 -25.95 27.97 -29.23
N GLN A 344 -25.02 28.85 -29.59
CA GLN A 344 -24.14 29.65 -28.70
C GLN A 344 -24.84 30.39 -27.53
N ALA A 345 -26.15 30.60 -27.63
CA ALA A 345 -26.98 31.24 -26.60
C ALA A 345 -28.43 30.74 -26.66
N GLY A 346 -28.64 29.43 -26.87
CA GLY A 346 -29.97 28.82 -27.01
C GLY A 346 -30.08 27.45 -26.37
N SER A 347 -31.28 26.87 -26.45
CA SER A 347 -31.57 25.52 -25.97
C SER A 347 -30.54 24.52 -26.48
N SER A 348 -30.01 23.72 -25.56
CA SER A 348 -29.03 22.68 -25.82
C SER A 348 -29.64 21.31 -25.55
N ASP A 349 -29.50 20.39 -26.49
CA ASP A 349 -29.98 19.01 -26.35
C ASP A 349 -28.87 18.08 -25.86
N VAL A 350 -29.24 16.96 -25.23
CA VAL A 350 -28.26 15.95 -24.83
C VAL A 350 -27.71 15.30 -26.09
N TYR A 351 -26.39 15.15 -26.13
CA TYR A 351 -25.68 14.68 -27.31
C TYR A 351 -24.73 13.56 -26.96
N SER A 352 -24.65 12.54 -27.81
CA SER A 352 -23.68 11.47 -27.66
C SER A 352 -23.11 11.00 -29.00
N ILE A 353 -21.83 10.65 -28.97
CA ILE A 353 -21.10 10.04 -30.09
C ILE A 353 -20.56 8.68 -29.64
N GLU A 354 -20.86 7.63 -30.38
CA GLU A 354 -20.24 6.32 -30.20
C GLU A 354 -19.20 6.06 -31.29
N THR A 355 -18.12 5.42 -30.90
CA THR A 355 -16.97 5.11 -31.75
C THR A 355 -16.52 3.66 -31.57
N ASP A 356 -15.74 3.15 -32.51
CA ASP A 356 -15.02 1.88 -32.34
C ASP A 356 -13.66 2.09 -31.62
N ASN A 357 -12.97 0.99 -31.33
CA ASN A 357 -11.64 0.98 -30.69
C ASN A 357 -10.53 1.74 -31.48
N SER A 358 -10.79 2.17 -32.73
CA SER A 358 -9.91 3.02 -33.57
C SER A 358 -10.29 4.51 -33.55
N GLY A 359 -11.33 4.87 -32.78
CA GLY A 359 -11.90 6.21 -32.76
C GLY A 359 -12.74 6.52 -34.00
N SER A 360 -13.11 5.52 -34.81
CA SER A 360 -13.98 5.74 -35.97
C SER A 360 -15.43 5.84 -35.49
N GLN A 361 -16.12 6.92 -35.87
CA GLN A 361 -17.52 7.19 -35.50
C GLN A 361 -18.45 6.08 -36.02
N LEU A 362 -19.26 5.53 -35.11
CA LEU A 362 -20.27 4.49 -35.39
C LEU A 362 -21.68 5.08 -35.40
N SER A 363 -21.99 5.95 -34.43
CA SER A 363 -23.30 6.57 -34.28
C SER A 363 -23.19 7.93 -33.61
N THR A 364 -24.25 8.72 -33.79
CA THR A 364 -24.47 10.00 -33.12
C THR A 364 -25.95 10.07 -32.74
N ASN A 365 -26.23 10.48 -31.52
CA ASN A 365 -27.60 10.61 -31.00
C ASN A 365 -27.78 12.00 -30.38
N THR A 366 -28.91 12.63 -30.69
CA THR A 366 -29.37 13.87 -30.07
C THR A 366 -30.72 13.60 -29.41
N TYR A 367 -30.83 13.88 -28.12
CA TYR A 367 -32.04 13.64 -27.34
C TYR A 367 -32.59 14.98 -26.85
N ILE A 368 -33.78 15.32 -27.36
CA ILE A 368 -34.41 16.61 -27.10
C ILE A 368 -34.86 16.69 -25.65
N THR A 369 -34.52 17.77 -24.96
CA THR A 369 -34.92 17.98 -23.56
C THR A 369 -35.72 19.26 -23.35
N ASN A 370 -36.28 19.42 -22.15
CA ASN A 370 -36.92 20.66 -21.72
C ASN A 370 -35.94 21.63 -21.03
N LEU A 371 -34.62 21.42 -21.16
CA LEU A 371 -33.59 22.32 -20.61
C LEU A 371 -33.34 23.48 -21.58
N THR A 372 -33.35 24.70 -21.06
CA THR A 372 -32.93 25.89 -21.81
C THR A 372 -31.40 26.09 -21.77
N GLY A 373 -30.72 25.43 -20.82
CA GLY A 373 -29.28 25.25 -20.80
C GLY A 373 -28.90 23.99 -20.03
N ILE A 374 -27.97 23.20 -20.57
CA ILE A 374 -27.35 22.05 -19.90
C ILE A 374 -26.05 22.51 -19.24
N ASN A 375 -25.84 22.13 -17.98
CA ASN A 375 -24.60 22.34 -17.24
C ASN A 375 -23.77 21.05 -17.10
N LYS A 376 -24.44 19.91 -17.03
CA LYS A 376 -23.80 18.58 -16.90
C LYS A 376 -24.73 17.50 -17.43
N VAL A 377 -24.16 16.51 -18.10
CA VAL A 377 -24.80 15.23 -18.40
C VAL A 377 -23.91 14.12 -17.87
N ILE A 378 -24.51 13.02 -17.42
CA ILE A 378 -23.85 11.74 -17.17
C ILE A 378 -24.61 10.62 -17.88
N SER A 379 -23.89 9.58 -18.31
CA SER A 379 -24.52 8.26 -18.49
C SER A 379 -25.00 7.73 -17.14
N THR A 380 -25.99 6.82 -17.15
CA THR A 380 -26.49 6.15 -15.95
C THR A 380 -26.39 4.64 -16.05
N SER A 381 -26.28 3.94 -14.92
CA SER A 381 -26.02 2.50 -14.81
C SER A 381 -27.04 1.59 -15.52
N ASP A 382 -28.24 2.11 -15.78
CA ASP A 382 -29.30 1.47 -16.57
C ASP A 382 -29.14 1.64 -18.10
N GLY A 383 -28.06 2.30 -18.55
CA GLY A 383 -27.77 2.64 -19.94
C GLY A 383 -28.43 3.93 -20.44
N GLY A 384 -29.18 4.64 -19.58
CA GLY A 384 -29.78 5.94 -19.88
C GLY A 384 -28.84 7.13 -19.63
N TYR A 385 -29.45 8.29 -19.41
CA TYR A 385 -28.73 9.56 -19.17
C TYR A 385 -29.44 10.39 -18.10
N LEU A 386 -28.69 11.17 -17.32
CA LEU A 386 -29.25 12.24 -16.49
C LEU A 386 -28.60 13.56 -16.89
N ALA A 387 -29.43 14.50 -17.36
CA ALA A 387 -29.01 15.85 -17.70
C ALA A 387 -29.52 16.84 -16.65
N VAL A 388 -28.68 17.80 -16.28
CA VAL A 388 -29.01 18.85 -15.31
C VAL A 388 -28.55 20.23 -15.78
N GLY A 389 -29.29 21.25 -15.37
CA GLY A 389 -29.02 22.64 -15.71
C GLY A 389 -30.21 23.52 -15.34
N GLU A 390 -30.72 24.25 -16.32
CA GLU A 390 -31.74 25.29 -16.15
C GLU A 390 -32.92 25.16 -17.12
N LYS A 391 -34.11 25.57 -16.66
CA LYS A 391 -35.35 25.58 -17.44
C LYS A 391 -36.15 26.85 -17.20
N ASP A 392 -36.49 27.55 -18.29
CA ASP A 392 -37.43 28.70 -18.29
C ASP A 392 -38.79 28.30 -17.70
N ASP A 393 -39.29 29.11 -16.76
CA ASP A 393 -40.58 28.93 -16.10
C ASP A 393 -41.75 29.63 -16.81
N GLY A 394 -41.48 30.29 -17.94
CA GLY A 394 -42.46 31.05 -18.71
C GLY A 394 -42.71 32.47 -18.17
N THR A 395 -41.98 32.88 -17.12
CA THR A 395 -41.99 34.26 -16.58
C THR A 395 -40.75 35.05 -16.98
N GLY A 396 -39.78 34.41 -17.67
CA GLY A 396 -38.47 34.97 -17.96
C GLY A 396 -37.43 34.75 -16.86
N ASN A 397 -37.66 33.77 -15.98
CA ASN A 397 -36.68 33.26 -15.02
C ASN A 397 -36.43 31.78 -15.30
N ASN A 398 -35.23 31.29 -14.99
CA ASN A 398 -34.90 29.88 -15.09
C ASN A 398 -34.77 29.27 -13.70
N ASN A 399 -35.29 28.04 -13.54
CA ASN A 399 -35.18 27.25 -12.32
C ASN A 399 -34.22 26.06 -12.53
N PRO A 400 -33.54 25.57 -11.47
CA PRO A 400 -32.77 24.34 -11.51
C PRO A 400 -33.63 23.15 -11.93
N TYR A 401 -33.19 22.46 -12.97
CA TYR A 401 -33.93 21.36 -13.58
C TYR A 401 -33.04 20.15 -13.87
N ALA A 402 -33.56 18.97 -13.56
CA ALA A 402 -32.94 17.68 -13.83
C ALA A 402 -33.92 16.79 -14.61
N VAL A 403 -33.42 16.06 -15.60
CA VAL A 403 -34.24 15.18 -16.45
C VAL A 403 -33.51 13.85 -16.70
N LYS A 404 -34.14 12.75 -16.26
CA LYS A 404 -33.66 11.38 -16.49
C LYS A 404 -34.27 10.85 -17.77
N LEU A 405 -33.41 10.41 -18.67
CA LEU A 405 -33.74 9.76 -19.94
C LEU A 405 -33.41 8.27 -19.86
N ASP A 406 -34.15 7.45 -20.59
CA ASP A 406 -33.74 6.08 -20.92
C ASP A 406 -32.67 6.06 -22.04
N SER A 407 -32.20 4.87 -22.40
CA SER A 407 -31.17 4.68 -23.44
C SER A 407 -31.59 5.10 -24.86
N THR A 408 -32.89 5.33 -25.07
CA THR A 408 -33.46 5.84 -26.33
C THR A 408 -33.72 7.34 -26.31
N GLY A 409 -33.49 8.00 -25.17
CA GLY A 409 -33.74 9.43 -24.97
C GLY A 409 -35.15 9.78 -24.51
N VAL A 410 -35.97 8.80 -24.11
CA VAL A 410 -37.33 9.06 -23.61
C VAL A 410 -37.25 9.47 -22.14
N GLU A 411 -37.93 10.56 -21.78
CA GLU A 411 -38.03 11.04 -20.40
C GLU A 411 -38.69 9.98 -19.49
N GLN A 412 -37.97 9.56 -18.45
CA GLN A 412 -38.46 8.67 -17.40
C GLN A 412 -39.04 9.47 -16.22
N TRP A 413 -38.34 10.51 -15.80
CA TRP A 413 -38.79 11.49 -14.80
C TRP A 413 -38.04 12.80 -14.95
N ASN A 414 -38.58 13.86 -14.34
CA ASN A 414 -37.92 15.15 -14.21
C ASN A 414 -38.12 15.74 -12.80
N TYR A 415 -37.23 16.65 -12.41
CA TYR A 415 -37.25 17.34 -11.12
C TYR A 415 -36.93 18.82 -11.31
N THR A 416 -37.87 19.70 -10.93
CA THR A 416 -37.65 21.15 -10.82
C THR A 416 -37.46 21.53 -9.36
N TYR A 417 -36.38 22.23 -9.04
CA TYR A 417 -36.24 22.91 -7.75
C TYR A 417 -36.72 24.37 -7.93
N SER A 418 -37.86 24.74 -7.36
CA SER A 418 -38.36 26.11 -7.50
C SER A 418 -37.59 27.08 -6.60
N THR A 419 -36.97 28.10 -7.19
CA THR A 419 -36.27 29.17 -6.48
C THR A 419 -37.02 30.50 -6.60
N THR A 420 -36.49 31.55 -5.96
CA THR A 420 -36.94 32.93 -6.14
C THR A 420 -35.89 33.81 -6.83
N GLY A 421 -34.78 33.22 -7.27
CA GLY A 421 -33.73 33.91 -8.01
C GLY A 421 -34.02 33.97 -9.50
N SER A 422 -33.25 34.79 -10.21
CA SER A 422 -33.23 34.80 -11.67
C SER A 422 -32.01 34.04 -12.15
N TYR A 423 -32.20 33.05 -13.03
CA TYR A 423 -31.16 32.21 -13.64
C TYR A 423 -30.50 31.19 -12.69
N ASP A 424 -31.30 30.54 -11.84
CA ASP A 424 -30.81 29.47 -10.97
C ASP A 424 -30.75 28.13 -11.72
N ARG A 425 -29.73 27.32 -11.42
CA ARG A 425 -29.43 26.07 -12.15
C ARG A 425 -28.73 25.01 -11.30
N PHE A 426 -28.89 23.74 -11.65
CA PHE A 426 -28.02 22.70 -11.10
C PHE A 426 -26.66 22.75 -11.80
N ASN A 427 -25.57 22.81 -11.02
CA ASN A 427 -24.21 22.98 -11.55
C ASN A 427 -23.46 21.66 -11.78
N GLY A 428 -23.93 20.54 -11.23
CA GLY A 428 -23.27 19.24 -11.36
C GLY A 428 -24.14 18.09 -10.88
N VAL A 429 -23.81 16.86 -11.28
CA VAL A 429 -24.53 15.64 -10.93
C VAL A 429 -23.59 14.44 -10.91
N VAL A 430 -23.86 13.49 -10.00
CA VAL A 430 -23.29 12.14 -10.04
C VAL A 430 -24.36 11.11 -9.68
N GLU A 431 -24.34 9.95 -10.34
CA GLU A 431 -25.07 8.75 -9.90
C GLU A 431 -24.38 8.17 -8.66
N THR A 432 -25.15 7.72 -7.68
CA THR A 432 -24.65 7.13 -6.43
C THR A 432 -24.87 5.61 -6.42
N SER A 433 -24.13 4.87 -5.59
CA SER A 433 -24.15 3.40 -5.53
C SER A 433 -25.50 2.75 -5.18
N ASP A 434 -26.51 3.55 -4.85
CA ASP A 434 -27.91 3.17 -4.63
C ASP A 434 -28.81 3.37 -5.87
N ASN A 435 -28.22 3.69 -7.03
CA ASN A 435 -28.85 4.09 -8.29
C ASN A 435 -29.70 5.38 -8.19
N GLY A 436 -29.53 6.16 -7.12
CA GLY A 436 -30.03 7.53 -7.04
C GLY A 436 -28.98 8.54 -7.51
N PHE A 437 -29.22 9.83 -7.25
CA PHE A 437 -28.41 10.91 -7.82
C PHE A 437 -28.14 12.00 -6.80
N THR A 438 -26.93 12.55 -6.77
CA THR A 438 -26.63 13.75 -5.98
C THR A 438 -26.31 14.91 -6.92
N LEU A 439 -27.00 16.04 -6.71
CA LEU A 439 -26.91 17.25 -7.52
C LEU A 439 -26.21 18.36 -6.75
N VAL A 440 -25.40 19.18 -7.43
CA VAL A 440 -24.90 20.46 -6.90
C VAL A 440 -25.88 21.57 -7.27
N LYS A 441 -26.36 22.31 -6.27
CA LYS A 441 -27.38 23.36 -6.41
C LYS A 441 -26.85 24.67 -7.02
N GLU A 442 -27.75 25.64 -7.15
CA GLU A 442 -27.53 26.99 -7.69
C GLU A 442 -26.40 27.76 -7.00
N ASP A 443 -26.28 27.59 -5.69
CA ASP A 443 -25.26 28.23 -4.84
C ASP A 443 -23.85 27.63 -4.99
N ARG A 444 -23.70 26.55 -5.77
CA ARG A 444 -22.45 25.77 -5.94
C ARG A 444 -21.85 25.23 -4.65
N GLN A 445 -22.66 25.10 -3.60
CA GLN A 445 -22.22 24.60 -2.30
C GLN A 445 -23.16 23.53 -1.76
N THR A 446 -24.47 23.72 -1.86
CA THR A 446 -25.45 22.78 -1.31
C THR A 446 -25.63 21.58 -2.24
N LEU A 447 -25.67 20.38 -1.65
CA LEU A 447 -25.97 19.13 -2.32
C LEU A 447 -27.43 18.72 -2.09
N LEU A 448 -28.07 18.24 -3.15
CA LEU A 448 -29.43 17.66 -3.13
C LEU A 448 -29.37 16.20 -3.57
N LYS A 449 -29.84 15.27 -2.73
CA LYS A 449 -29.95 13.85 -3.09
C LYS A 449 -31.36 13.49 -3.54
N LEU A 450 -31.44 12.83 -4.68
CA LEU A 450 -32.62 12.14 -5.20
C LEU A 450 -32.42 10.61 -5.13
N ASP A 451 -33.52 9.86 -5.07
CA ASP A 451 -33.54 8.43 -5.36
C ASP A 451 -33.56 8.15 -6.87
N SER A 452 -33.64 6.87 -7.26
CA SER A 452 -33.67 6.46 -8.67
C SER A 452 -34.93 6.91 -9.43
N GLN A 453 -35.97 7.36 -8.72
CA GLN A 453 -37.25 7.83 -9.27
C GLN A 453 -37.37 9.37 -9.21
N GLY A 454 -36.29 10.08 -8.87
CA GLY A 454 -36.27 11.54 -8.77
C GLY A 454 -36.87 12.10 -7.48
N VAL A 455 -37.15 11.28 -6.47
CA VAL A 455 -37.72 11.73 -5.19
C VAL A 455 -36.60 12.23 -4.27
N LYS A 456 -36.76 13.44 -3.72
CA LYS A 456 -35.81 14.03 -2.76
C LYS A 456 -35.68 13.17 -1.49
N LEU A 457 -34.44 12.82 -1.15
CA LEU A 457 -34.08 12.09 0.07
C LEU A 457 -33.50 13.04 1.15
N TRP A 458 -32.49 13.83 0.80
CA TRP A 458 -31.83 14.77 1.71
C TRP A 458 -31.28 15.99 0.97
N GLU A 459 -30.96 17.04 1.72
CA GLU A 459 -30.24 18.24 1.26
C GLU A 459 -29.25 18.63 2.36
N THR A 460 -28.03 19.01 1.99
CA THR A 460 -26.95 19.33 2.94
C THR A 460 -26.02 20.40 2.37
N THR A 461 -25.52 21.29 3.23
CA THR A 461 -24.60 22.36 2.86
C THR A 461 -23.30 22.15 3.62
N PRO A 462 -22.16 21.88 2.95
CA PRO A 462 -20.84 21.76 3.56
C PRO A 462 -20.46 23.02 4.35
N SER A 463 -19.60 22.90 5.35
CA SER A 463 -19.31 23.97 6.32
C SER A 463 -18.38 25.08 5.80
N ILE A 464 -17.76 24.86 4.64
CA ILE A 464 -16.77 25.77 4.02
C ILE A 464 -17.44 27.09 3.62
N ALA A 465 -16.99 28.21 4.16
CA ALA A 465 -17.51 29.52 3.77
C ALA A 465 -17.12 29.88 2.32
N SER A 466 -18.09 30.37 1.54
CA SER A 466 -17.89 30.85 0.17
C SER A 466 -17.30 29.79 -0.77
N PHE A 467 -17.81 28.56 -0.72
CA PHE A 467 -17.33 27.46 -1.57
C PHE A 467 -17.96 27.51 -2.97
N ASP A 468 -17.13 27.56 -4.01
CA ASP A 468 -17.49 27.50 -5.44
C ASP A 468 -17.07 26.11 -5.97
N CYS A 469 -17.97 25.13 -5.83
CA CYS A 469 -17.74 23.76 -6.30
C CYS A 469 -17.64 23.71 -7.83
N LYS A 470 -16.61 23.02 -8.33
CA LYS A 470 -16.32 22.80 -9.76
C LYS A 470 -16.59 21.37 -10.18
N SER A 471 -16.38 20.41 -9.28
CA SER A 471 -16.60 19.00 -9.58
C SER A 471 -17.09 18.21 -8.37
N LEU A 472 -18.01 17.28 -8.64
CA LEU A 472 -18.59 16.34 -7.68
C LEU A 472 -18.28 14.92 -8.17
N LYS A 473 -17.75 14.08 -7.29
CA LYS A 473 -17.35 12.71 -7.62
C LYS A 473 -17.87 11.70 -6.59
N LEU A 474 -18.35 10.55 -7.07
CA LEU A 474 -18.59 9.35 -6.25
C LEU A 474 -17.26 8.63 -5.99
N LEU A 475 -17.02 8.26 -4.74
CA LEU A 475 -15.85 7.51 -4.29
C LEU A 475 -16.16 6.02 -4.13
N PHE A 476 -15.12 5.18 -4.08
CA PHE A 476 -15.22 3.72 -4.00
C PHE A 476 -15.93 3.22 -2.73
N ASP A 477 -15.87 3.98 -1.63
CA ASP A 477 -16.60 3.71 -0.38
C ASP A 477 -18.08 4.16 -0.43
N GLY A 478 -18.55 4.67 -1.56
CA GLY A 478 -19.91 5.19 -1.78
C GLY A 478 -20.15 6.60 -1.24
N SER A 479 -19.13 7.24 -0.65
CA SER A 479 -19.17 8.65 -0.26
C SER A 479 -18.91 9.57 -1.46
N LEU A 480 -18.96 10.88 -1.22
CA LEU A 480 -18.84 11.91 -2.24
C LEU A 480 -17.63 12.80 -1.94
N MET A 481 -16.93 13.23 -2.98
CA MET A 481 -15.94 14.31 -2.92
C MET A 481 -16.46 15.49 -3.72
N MET A 482 -16.50 16.67 -3.10
CA MET A 482 -16.64 17.94 -3.81
C MET A 482 -15.28 18.63 -3.87
N VAL A 483 -14.94 19.16 -5.03
CA VAL A 483 -13.74 19.99 -5.22
C VAL A 483 -14.06 21.30 -5.92
N GLY A 484 -13.22 22.30 -5.66
CA GLY A 484 -13.40 23.65 -6.17
C GLY A 484 -12.47 24.62 -5.45
N ARG A 485 -12.98 25.81 -5.16
CA ARG A 485 -12.27 26.85 -4.41
C ARG A 485 -13.12 27.47 -3.32
N ALA A 486 -12.49 28.04 -2.29
CA ALA A 486 -13.16 28.90 -1.32
C ALA A 486 -12.36 30.16 -1.04
N ARG A 487 -13.04 31.25 -0.65
CA ARG A 487 -12.41 32.55 -0.36
C ARG A 487 -12.51 32.92 1.13
N PRO A 488 -11.67 32.32 2.02
CA PRO A 488 -11.75 32.56 3.46
C PRO A 488 -11.20 33.94 3.88
N VAL A 489 -10.16 34.44 3.20
CA VAL A 489 -9.48 35.72 3.50
C VAL A 489 -8.85 36.29 2.22
N ASP A 490 -9.63 37.08 1.47
CA ASP A 490 -9.29 37.81 0.24
C ASP A 490 -8.71 37.02 -0.97
N GLN A 491 -8.10 35.86 -0.77
CA GLN A 491 -7.54 34.96 -1.80
C GLN A 491 -8.35 33.66 -1.90
N TYR A 492 -8.35 33.01 -3.06
CA TYR A 492 -8.94 31.67 -3.21
C TYR A 492 -7.97 30.55 -2.81
N GLN A 493 -8.46 29.58 -2.04
CA GLN A 493 -7.76 28.34 -1.73
C GLN A 493 -8.43 27.17 -2.44
N GLY A 494 -7.66 26.21 -2.93
CA GLY A 494 -8.18 24.96 -3.49
C GLY A 494 -8.82 24.14 -2.37
N VAL A 495 -9.99 23.56 -2.62
CA VAL A 495 -10.79 22.84 -1.61
C VAL A 495 -11.07 21.41 -2.02
N LEU A 496 -10.86 20.47 -1.09
CA LEU A 496 -11.51 19.15 -1.10
C LEU A 496 -12.43 19.07 0.13
N THR A 497 -13.66 18.58 -0.05
CA THR A 497 -14.53 18.17 1.06
C THR A 497 -15.18 16.83 0.78
N LYS A 498 -15.13 15.94 1.77
CA LYS A 498 -15.66 14.58 1.69
C LYS A 498 -16.97 14.51 2.47
N ILE A 499 -18.05 14.15 1.78
CA ILE A 499 -19.41 14.05 2.31
C ILE A 499 -19.84 12.58 2.30
N SER A 500 -20.42 12.08 3.38
CA SER A 500 -20.92 10.70 3.44
C SER A 500 -22.08 10.47 2.47
N SER A 501 -22.36 9.21 2.13
CA SER A 501 -23.53 8.80 1.34
C SER A 501 -24.88 9.24 1.95
N LEU A 502 -24.89 9.60 3.24
CA LEU A 502 -26.03 10.10 4.00
C LEU A 502 -26.05 11.63 4.14
N GLY A 503 -25.19 12.36 3.41
CA GLY A 503 -25.14 13.82 3.40
C GLY A 503 -24.49 14.47 4.63
N SER A 504 -23.70 13.72 5.41
CA SER A 504 -22.94 14.27 6.54
C SER A 504 -21.52 14.62 6.11
N GLU A 505 -21.05 15.84 6.38
CA GLU A 505 -19.64 16.20 6.16
C GLU A 505 -18.72 15.33 7.03
N LEU A 506 -17.74 14.68 6.40
CA LEU A 506 -16.74 13.85 7.08
C LEU A 506 -15.47 14.67 7.37
N TRP A 507 -15.05 15.50 6.41
CA TRP A 507 -14.01 16.50 6.57
C TRP A 507 -14.03 17.50 5.41
N ALA A 508 -13.51 18.70 5.67
CA ALA A 508 -13.29 19.75 4.69
C ALA A 508 -11.87 20.33 4.88
N LYS A 509 -11.13 20.55 3.79
CA LYS A 509 -9.74 21.01 3.83
C LYS A 509 -9.40 21.95 2.68
N THR A 510 -8.49 22.87 2.95
CA THR A 510 -7.94 23.81 1.97
C THR A 510 -6.47 23.52 1.69
N TYR A 511 -6.05 23.85 0.47
CA TYR A 511 -4.74 23.53 -0.12
C TYR A 511 -4.27 24.72 -0.97
N GLY A 512 -2.96 24.80 -1.21
CA GLY A 512 -2.30 25.89 -1.92
C GLY A 512 -1.29 26.67 -1.07
N PRO A 513 -0.42 27.50 -1.68
CA PRO A 513 0.43 28.45 -0.98
C PRO A 513 -0.39 29.49 -0.22
N SER A 514 0.23 30.14 0.78
CA SER A 514 -0.45 31.13 1.64
C SER A 514 -0.46 32.57 1.11
N SER A 515 0.17 32.82 -0.05
CA SER A 515 0.27 34.11 -0.76
C SER A 515 1.28 33.96 -1.92
N PRO A 516 1.02 34.40 -3.17
CA PRO A 516 -0.25 34.83 -3.80
C PRO A 516 -0.85 33.75 -4.73
N GLU A 517 -1.97 33.98 -5.43
CA GLU A 517 -3.30 34.21 -4.85
C GLU A 517 -4.29 33.06 -5.17
N ASP A 518 -4.75 32.90 -6.42
CA ASP A 518 -5.98 32.15 -6.75
C ASP A 518 -5.76 30.64 -7.00
N ASN A 519 -5.98 29.83 -5.96
CA ASN A 519 -5.95 28.37 -6.07
C ASN A 519 -7.34 27.79 -6.34
N GLU A 520 -7.46 26.91 -7.34
CA GLU A 520 -8.71 26.25 -7.70
C GLU A 520 -8.48 24.78 -8.10
N PHE A 521 -9.34 23.87 -7.64
CA PHE A 521 -9.41 22.50 -8.17
C PHE A 521 -10.58 22.34 -9.14
N GLN A 522 -10.29 21.87 -10.35
CA GLN A 522 -11.27 21.51 -11.36
C GLN A 522 -11.67 20.03 -11.29
N GLY A 523 -10.78 19.17 -10.79
CA GLY A 523 -10.96 17.72 -10.81
C GLY A 523 -10.39 17.01 -9.60
N VAL A 524 -10.83 15.76 -9.41
CA VAL A 524 -10.32 14.87 -8.36
C VAL A 524 -10.31 13.42 -8.81
N VAL A 525 -9.28 12.68 -8.39
CA VAL A 525 -9.11 11.25 -8.66
C VAL A 525 -8.83 10.53 -7.36
N GLU A 526 -9.63 9.53 -7.04
CA GLU A 526 -9.31 8.56 -5.99
C GLU A 526 -8.31 7.56 -6.54
N ILE A 527 -7.24 7.34 -5.78
CA ILE A 527 -6.09 6.49 -6.12
C ILE A 527 -5.89 5.45 -5.03
N SER A 528 -5.02 4.48 -5.26
CA SER A 528 -4.78 3.33 -4.37
C SER A 528 -4.51 3.68 -2.89
N ASP A 529 -3.95 4.86 -2.62
CA ASP A 529 -3.51 5.31 -1.29
C ASP A 529 -4.14 6.64 -0.81
N GLY A 530 -5.11 7.20 -1.56
CA GLY A 530 -5.78 8.45 -1.20
C GLY A 530 -6.40 9.18 -2.39
N TYR A 531 -6.11 10.49 -2.55
CA TYR A 531 -6.68 11.29 -3.65
C TYR A 531 -5.67 12.24 -4.30
N LEU A 532 -5.81 12.45 -5.61
CA LEU A 532 -5.22 13.55 -6.37
C LEU A 532 -6.26 14.65 -6.58
N GLY A 533 -6.05 15.84 -6.00
CA GLY A 533 -6.71 17.08 -6.40
C GLY A 533 -5.99 17.69 -7.61
N LEU A 534 -6.76 18.18 -8.58
CA LEU A 534 -6.27 18.64 -9.89
C LEU A 534 -6.86 20.01 -10.22
N GLY A 535 -6.02 20.97 -10.61
CA GLY A 535 -6.45 22.28 -11.08
C GLY A 535 -5.29 23.21 -11.36
N GLU A 536 -5.35 24.40 -10.77
CA GLU A 536 -4.41 25.51 -11.03
C GLU A 536 -4.11 26.32 -9.76
N THR A 537 -2.99 27.04 -9.80
CA THR A 537 -2.52 28.00 -8.78
C THR A 537 -1.80 29.13 -9.51
N GLU A 538 -1.84 30.36 -9.00
CA GLU A 538 -1.07 31.45 -9.61
C GLU A 538 0.43 31.06 -9.70
N ASN A 539 1.04 31.37 -10.84
CA ASN A 539 2.39 31.00 -11.20
C ASN A 539 3.41 31.62 -10.24
N LEU A 540 4.27 30.76 -9.69
CA LEU A 540 5.24 31.11 -8.65
C LEU A 540 6.35 32.08 -9.12
N ASN A 541 6.43 32.37 -10.42
CA ASN A 541 7.51 33.11 -11.08
C ASN A 541 7.03 34.33 -11.89
N THR A 542 5.78 34.33 -12.40
CA THR A 542 5.17 35.49 -13.10
C THR A 542 3.74 35.75 -12.65
N VAL A 543 3.49 36.98 -12.18
CA VAL A 543 2.17 37.43 -11.70
C VAL A 543 1.17 37.47 -12.85
N GLY A 544 0.00 36.86 -12.66
CA GLY A 544 -1.12 36.88 -13.61
C GLY A 544 -1.18 35.73 -14.63
N ASP A 545 -0.36 34.69 -14.48
CA ASP A 545 -0.48 33.41 -15.19
C ASP A 545 -0.73 32.30 -14.15
N ASP A 546 -1.28 31.14 -14.55
CA ASP A 546 -1.52 30.00 -13.63
C ASP A 546 -0.70 28.74 -13.98
N ASP A 547 -0.11 28.11 -12.98
CA ASP A 547 0.64 26.84 -13.09
C ASP A 547 -0.25 25.62 -12.81
N PHE A 548 0.02 24.50 -13.50
CA PHE A 548 -0.63 23.21 -13.26
C PHE A 548 -0.51 22.83 -11.79
N TYR A 549 -1.62 22.69 -11.07
CA TYR A 549 -1.61 22.37 -9.65
C TYR A 549 -2.12 20.95 -9.38
N VAL A 550 -1.27 20.15 -8.74
CA VAL A 550 -1.60 18.77 -8.35
C VAL A 550 -1.28 18.56 -6.88
N VAL A 551 -2.24 18.00 -6.15
CA VAL A 551 -2.10 17.69 -4.72
C VAL A 551 -2.41 16.23 -4.47
N LYS A 552 -1.43 15.48 -3.99
CA LYS A 552 -1.63 14.12 -3.49
C LYS A 552 -1.88 14.14 -1.98
N THR A 553 -2.98 13.54 -1.56
CA THR A 553 -3.41 13.42 -0.17
C THR A 553 -3.64 11.97 0.24
N ASP A 554 -3.63 11.68 1.53
CA ASP A 554 -4.15 10.42 2.08
C ASP A 554 -5.70 10.37 2.08
N PHE A 555 -6.30 9.23 2.46
CA PHE A 555 -7.77 9.08 2.53
C PHE A 555 -8.48 10.03 3.53
N GLN A 556 -7.73 10.68 4.43
CA GLN A 556 -8.22 11.71 5.36
C GLN A 556 -7.94 13.13 4.84
N GLY A 557 -7.39 13.29 3.62
CA GLY A 557 -7.04 14.57 3.01
C GLY A 557 -5.77 15.21 3.60
N ASN A 558 -4.89 14.48 4.30
CA ASN A 558 -3.63 15.06 4.77
C ASN A 558 -2.60 15.11 3.62
N THR A 559 -1.80 16.17 3.59
CA THR A 559 -0.65 16.33 2.68
C THR A 559 0.46 17.08 3.40
N ASP A 560 1.68 16.93 2.90
CA ASP A 560 2.81 17.79 3.23
C ASP A 560 2.49 19.25 2.88
N SER A 561 3.06 20.19 3.64
CA SER A 561 2.95 21.63 3.39
C SER A 561 3.49 22.00 2.01
N PHE A 562 2.88 22.99 1.36
CA PHE A 562 3.37 23.53 0.10
C PHE A 562 4.83 24.03 0.27
N PRO A 563 5.78 23.61 -0.60
CA PRO A 563 7.17 24.02 -0.51
C PRO A 563 7.33 25.53 -0.77
N GLN A 564 8.11 26.21 0.08
CA GLN A 564 8.46 27.64 -0.08
C GLN A 564 9.60 27.88 -1.08
#